data_AF-A0A6V7KRS7-F1
#
_entry.id   AF-A0A6V7KRS7-F1
#
_cell.length_a   1.000
_cell.length_b   1.000
_cell.length_c   1.000
_cell.angle_alpha   90.00
_cell.angle_beta   90.00
_cell.angle_gamma   90.00
#
_symmetry.space_group_name_H-M   'P 1'
#
loop_
_entity.id
_entity.type
_entity.pdbx_description
1 polymer ?
#
loop_
_entity_poly.entity_id
_entity_poly.type
_entity_poly.pdbx_seq_one_letter_code
_entity_poly.pdbx_strand_id
1 'polypeptide(L)' 'MDSGSPLVADGVQIGIAIRGTPCAVGKPDLYTRVFRYRNWINKQIKGF' A
#
# COMPACT_ATOMS: atom_id res chain seq x y z
N MET A 1 4.82 -11.29 7.78
CA MET A 1 3.38 -11.28 7.40
C MET A 1 3.05 -9.81 7.31
N ASP A 2 3.27 -9.24 6.12
CA ASP A 2 3.53 -7.80 5.97
C ASP A 2 2.36 -7.08 5.29
N SER A 3 1.21 -7.76 5.17
CA SER A 3 -0.01 -7.18 4.60
C SER A 3 -0.45 -5.96 5.40
N GLY A 4 -0.70 -4.84 4.72
CA GLY A 4 -1.07 -3.58 5.35
C GLY A 4 0.12 -2.66 5.65
N SER A 5 1.36 -3.16 5.58
CA SER A 5 2.55 -2.34 5.82
C SER A 5 2.75 -1.25 4.75
N PRO A 6 3.28 -0.08 5.13
CA PRO A 6 3.51 1.01 4.20
C PRO A 6 4.75 0.78 3.33
N LEU A 7 4.64 1.05 2.02
CA LEU A 7 5.78 1.28 1.14
C LEU A 7 6.01 2.78 1.03
N VAL A 8 7.18 3.26 1.45
CA VAL A 8 7.52 4.68 1.51
C VAL A 8 8.67 4.99 0.56
N ALA A 9 8.54 6.06 -0.20
CA ALA A 9 9.60 6.66 -1.02
C ALA A 9 9.58 8.18 -0.80
N ASP A 10 10.76 8.79 -0.62
CA ASP A 10 10.91 10.23 -0.38
C ASP A 10 10.03 10.77 0.76
N GLY A 11 9.84 9.97 1.81
CA GLY A 11 8.98 10.30 2.96
C GLY A 11 7.47 10.22 2.67
N VAL A 12 7.06 9.80 1.48
CA VAL A 12 5.66 9.66 1.07
C VAL A 12 5.25 8.19 0.99
N GLN A 13 4.13 7.83 1.60
CA GLN A 13 3.56 6.48 1.46
C GLN A 13 2.94 6.30 0.07
N ILE A 14 3.56 5.47 -0.76
CA ILE A 14 3.15 5.23 -2.16
C ILE A 14 2.38 3.91 -2.34
N GLY A 15 2.53 2.97 -1.40
CA GLY A 15 1.94 1.64 -1.49
C GLY A 15 1.51 1.08 -0.15
N ILE A 16 0.61 0.10 -0.20
CA ILE A 16 0.23 -0.76 0.93
C ILE A 16 0.53 -2.20 0.50
N ALA A 17 1.38 -2.89 1.24
CA ALA A 17 1.78 -4.25 0.93
C ALA A 17 0.58 -5.20 0.97
N ILE A 18 0.49 -6.09 -0.01
CA ILE A 18 -0.49 -7.18 -0.04
C ILE A 18 0.22 -8.53 -0.07
N ARG A 19 -0.38 -9.52 0.56
CA ARG A 19 0.05 -10.91 0.40
C ARG A 19 -0.43 -11.43 -0.95
N GLY A 20 0.51 -11.87 -1.78
CA GLY A 20 0.23 -12.57 -3.03
C GLY A 20 1.02 -13.87 -3.14
N THR A 21 2.28 -13.76 -3.54
CA THR A 21 3.21 -14.89 -3.69
C THR A 21 3.92 -15.19 -2.36
N PRO A 22 4.35 -16.44 -2.09
CA PRO A 22 5.32 -16.72 -1.03
C PRO A 22 6.54 -15.79 -1.09
N CYS A 23 7.04 -15.38 0.08
CA CYS A 23 8.14 -14.43 0.20
C CYS A 23 9.44 -14.94 -0.43
N ALA A 24 10.21 -14.03 -1.04
CA ALA A 24 11.59 -14.26 -1.50
C ALA A 24 11.79 -15.40 -2.53
N VAL A 25 10.79 -15.66 -3.38
CA VAL A 25 10.87 -16.70 -4.43
C VAL A 25 11.25 -16.14 -5.82
N GLY A 26 11.89 -14.96 -5.87
CA GLY A 26 12.26 -14.31 -7.14
C GLY A 26 11.08 -13.69 -7.92
N LYS A 27 9.91 -13.58 -7.29
CA LYS A 27 8.78 -12.81 -7.82
C LYS A 27 8.67 -11.46 -7.09
N PRO A 28 8.25 -10.39 -7.79
CA PRO A 28 8.06 -9.09 -7.15
C PRO A 28 6.93 -9.13 -6.12
N ASP A 29 7.09 -8.33 -5.06
CA ASP A 29 6.03 -8.07 -4.10
C ASP A 29 4.96 -7.17 -4.71
N LEU A 30 3.72 -7.36 -4.24
CA LEU A 30 2.56 -6.63 -4.75
C LEU A 30 2.11 -5.57 -3.74
N TYR A 31 1.71 -4.41 -4.25
CA TYR A 31 1.26 -3.28 -3.44
C TYR A 31 -0.01 -2.65 -4.03
N THR A 32 -0.93 -2.25 -3.17
CA THR A 32 -2.02 -1.36 -3.53
C THR A 32 -1.48 0.06 -3.66
N ARG A 33 -1.61 0.67 -4.86
CA ARG A 33 -1.15 2.04 -5.12
C ARG A 33 -2.01 3.06 -4.38
N VAL A 34 -1.45 3.73 -3.36
CA VAL A 34 -2.16 4.68 -2.50
C VAL A 34 -2.79 5.81 -3.31
N PHE A 35 -2.06 6.35 -4.29
CA PHE A 35 -2.53 7.46 -5.12
C PHE A 35 -3.86 7.17 -5.83
N ARG A 36 -4.11 5.91 -6.23
CA ARG A 36 -5.35 5.51 -6.91
C ARG A 36 -6.58 5.70 -6.01
N TYR A 37 -6.41 5.61 -4.70
CA TYR A 37 -7.49 5.69 -3.71
C TYR A 37 -7.51 7.00 -2.92
N ARG A 38 -6.62 7.96 -3.24
CA ARG A 38 -6.46 9.22 -2.50
C ARG A 38 -7.78 9.95 -2.25
N ASN A 39 -8.65 10.05 -3.26
CA ASN A 39 -9.94 10.72 -3.13
C ASN A 39 -10.87 10.02 -2.13
N TRP A 40 -10.93 8.69 -2.17
CA TRP A 40 -11.71 7.90 -1.24
C TRP A 40 -11.15 8.03 0.18
N ILE A 41 -9.83 7.90 0.35
CA ILE A 41 -9.15 8.06 1.64
C ILE A 41 -9.48 9.43 2.25
N ASN A 42 -9.30 10.51 1.47
CA ASN A 42 -9.60 11.86 1.91
C ASN A 42 -11.08 12.05 2.30
N LYS A 43 -12.01 11.40 1.59
CA LYS A 43 -13.44 11.43 1.94
C LYS A 43 -13.72 10.76 3.29
N GLN A 44 -13.08 9.62 3.57
CA GLN A 44 -13.28 8.90 4.83
C GLN A 44 -12.67 9.64 6.03
N ILE A 45 -11.47 10.22 5.87
CA ILE A 45 -10.80 10.95 6.96
C ILE A 45 -11.53 12.25 7.31
N LYS A 46 -12.13 12.94 6.32
CA LYS A 46 -12.93 14.16 6.55
C LYS A 46 -14.32 13.90 7.14
N GLY A 47 -14.75 12.64 7.19
CA GLY A 47 -16.06 12.25 7.75
C GLY A 47 -16.05 12.03 9.26
N PHE A 48 -14.93 12.31 9.93
CA PHE A 48 -14.79 12.36 11.39
C PHE A 48 -14.93 13.79 11.89
#